data_AF-A0A833WDS7-F1
#
_entry.id   AF-A0A833WDS7-F1
#
_cell.length_a   1.000
_cell.length_b   1.000
_cell.length_c   1.000
_cell.angle_alpha   90.00
_cell.angle_beta   90.00
_cell.angle_gamma   90.00
#
_symmetry.space_group_name_H-M   'P 1'
#
loop_
_entity.id
_entity.type
_entity.pdbx_description
1 polymer ?
#
loop_
_entity_poly.entity_id
_entity_poly.type
_entity_poly.pdbx_seq_one_letter_code
_entity_poly.pdbx_strand_id
1 'polypeptide(L)'
;MVVKIYISGISGNKEVKKRQQRVLMILDSKNVEYETIDITEPGKEMEKEFMQSNGIARDDSKYPLPPQIFNEDEYCGDYEDFDLANEIDELEEFLKVTPASNAKENIPDLNETKEIQENGNTTSREVNVVNN
;
A
#
# COMPACT_ATOMS: atom_id res chain seq x y z
N MET A 1 -17.08 0.80 -3.78
CA MET A 1 -15.71 0.84 -3.22
C MET A 1 -15.36 2.29 -3.16
N VAL A 2 -15.41 2.85 -1.97
CA VAL A 2 -15.10 4.25 -1.69
C VAL A 2 -14.18 4.24 -0.48
N VAL A 3 -12.94 4.67 -0.66
CA VAL A 3 -12.01 4.84 0.45
C VAL A 3 -12.44 6.06 1.26
N LYS A 4 -12.68 5.90 2.56
CA LYS A 4 -13.06 6.97 3.48
C LYS A 4 -11.92 7.22 4.46
N ILE A 5 -11.45 8.47 4.52
CA ILE A 5 -10.40 8.91 5.43
C ILE A 5 -11.01 9.79 6.51
N TYR A 6 -11.10 9.26 7.73
CA TYR A 6 -11.59 10.04 8.87
C TYR A 6 -10.47 10.91 9.41
N ILE A 7 -10.71 12.21 9.47
CA ILE A 7 -9.77 13.23 9.92
C ILE A 7 -10.36 14.10 11.03
N SER A 8 -9.52 14.91 11.67
CA SER A 8 -9.91 16.00 12.55
C SER A 8 -9.27 17.31 12.09
N GLY A 9 -10.07 18.24 11.58
CA GLY A 9 -9.59 19.56 11.11
C GLY A 9 -9.11 20.45 12.26
N ILE A 10 -9.73 20.35 13.44
CA ILE A 10 -9.38 21.17 14.61
C ILE A 10 -8.49 20.46 15.64
N SER A 11 -7.80 19.37 15.27
CA SER A 11 -6.97 18.62 16.21
C SER A 11 -5.91 19.49 16.92
N GLY A 12 -5.80 19.37 18.24
CA GLY A 12 -4.73 20.03 19.02
C GLY A 12 -3.38 19.31 18.91
N ASN A 13 -3.38 18.06 18.44
CA ASN A 13 -2.18 17.23 18.34
C ASN A 13 -1.48 17.46 16.98
N LYS A 14 -0.26 18.02 17.03
CA LYS A 14 0.54 18.29 15.83
C LYS A 14 0.88 17.02 15.04
N GLU A 15 1.06 15.91 15.74
CA GLU A 15 1.41 14.63 15.11
C GLU A 15 0.23 14.07 14.32
N VAL A 16 -0.96 14.08 14.91
CA VAL A 16 -2.22 13.74 14.22
C VAL A 16 -2.39 14.56 12.93
N LYS A 17 -2.15 15.88 12.98
CA LYS A 17 -2.24 16.73 11.79
C LYS A 17 -1.25 16.34 10.69
N LYS A 18 0.00 16.05 11.06
CA LYS A 18 1.03 15.63 10.10
C LYS A 18 0.67 14.29 9.46
N ARG A 19 0.23 13.33 10.27
CA ARG A 19 -0.19 12.00 9.81
C ARG A 19 -1.37 12.07 8.85
N GLN A 20 -2.42 12.82 9.21
CA GLN A 20 -3.56 13.08 8.31
C GLN A 20 -3.09 13.69 6.99
N GLN A 21 -2.30 14.78 7.04
CA GLN A 21 -1.82 15.45 5.84
C GLN A 21 -0.97 14.52 4.95
N ARG A 22 -0.13 13.68 5.56
CA ARG A 22 0.71 12.73 4.85
C ARG A 22 -0.11 11.66 4.14
N VAL A 23 -1.14 11.10 4.80
CA VAL A 23 -2.07 10.13 4.18
C VAL A 23 -2.70 10.73 2.94
N LEU A 24 -3.30 11.93 3.06
CA LEU A 24 -3.95 12.59 1.92
C LEU A 24 -2.97 12.86 0.78
N MET A 25 -1.78 13.38 1.08
CA MET A 25 -0.75 13.65 0.08
C MET A 25 -0.30 12.38 -0.67
N ILE A 26 -0.18 11.25 0.03
CA ILE A 26 0.20 9.98 -0.59
C ILE A 26 -0.94 9.47 -1.49
N LEU A 27 -2.18 9.49 -1.02
CA LEU A 27 -3.34 9.08 -1.82
C LEU A 27 -3.49 9.92 -3.09
N ASP A 28 -3.35 11.24 -2.97
CA ASP A 28 -3.33 12.17 -4.12
C ASP A 28 -2.22 11.80 -5.11
N SER A 29 -1.00 11.51 -4.60
CA SER A 29 0.15 11.16 -5.44
C SER A 29 0.00 9.81 -6.15
N LYS A 30 -0.76 8.88 -5.56
CA LYS A 30 -1.07 7.56 -6.13
C LYS A 30 -2.37 7.55 -6.94
N ASN A 31 -3.01 8.71 -7.14
CA ASN A 31 -4.28 8.84 -7.87
C ASN A 31 -5.40 7.94 -7.33
N VAL A 32 -5.44 7.74 -6.01
CA VAL A 32 -6.53 6.99 -5.36
C VAL A 32 -7.69 7.93 -5.11
N GLU A 33 -8.90 7.54 -5.52
CA GLU A 33 -10.13 8.27 -5.17
C GLU A 33 -10.56 7.97 -3.73
N TYR A 34 -10.80 9.01 -2.94
CA TYR A 34 -11.22 8.90 -1.56
C TYR A 34 -12.17 10.03 -1.13
N GLU A 35 -12.96 9.77 -0.09
CA GLU A 35 -13.75 10.77 0.63
C GLU A 35 -13.04 11.13 1.93
N THR A 36 -12.95 12.43 2.23
CA THR A 36 -12.45 12.92 3.52
C THR A 36 -13.62 13.24 4.45
N ILE A 37 -13.63 12.66 5.64
CA ILE A 37 -14.68 12.86 6.63
C ILE A 37 -14.07 13.54 7.86
N ASP A 38 -14.33 14.83 8.02
CA ASP A 38 -13.90 15.55 9.22
C ASP A 38 -14.91 15.37 10.36
N ILE A 39 -14.54 14.54 11.35
CA ILE A 39 -15.38 14.21 12.51
C ILE A 39 -15.58 15.38 13.47
N THR A 40 -14.92 16.51 13.21
CA THR A 40 -15.05 17.74 14.01
C THR A 40 -15.98 18.77 13.40
N GLU A 41 -16.48 18.53 12.18
CA GLU A 41 -17.48 19.37 11.57
C GLU A 41 -18.85 19.21 12.26
N PRO A 42 -19.67 20.29 12.33
CA PRO A 42 -21.02 20.21 12.84
C PRO A 42 -21.87 19.22 12.02
N GLY A 43 -22.59 18.31 12.68
CA GLY A 43 -23.45 17.32 12.01
C GLY A 43 -22.75 16.01 11.63
N LYS A 44 -21.47 15.83 12.02
CA LYS A 44 -20.68 14.61 11.81
C LYS A 44 -20.57 13.73 13.06
N GLU A 45 -21.51 13.86 14.00
CA GLU A 45 -21.48 13.10 15.26
C GLU A 45 -21.60 11.58 15.04
N MET A 46 -22.44 11.15 14.08
CA MET A 46 -22.56 9.73 13.73
C MET A 46 -21.25 9.18 13.12
N GLU A 47 -20.58 9.98 12.29
CA GLU A 47 -19.29 9.60 11.70
C GLU A 47 -18.19 9.50 12.76
N LYS A 48 -18.21 10.42 13.72
CA LYS A 48 -17.33 10.37 14.89
C LYS A 48 -17.56 9.10 15.71
N GLU A 49 -18.80 8.76 16.01
CA GLU A 49 -19.17 7.55 16.74
C GLU A 49 -18.80 6.28 15.98
N PHE A 50 -19.02 6.28 14.66
CA PHE A 50 -18.63 5.19 13.77
C PHE A 50 -17.12 4.97 13.81
N MET A 51 -16.32 6.01 13.60
CA MET A 51 -14.86 5.93 13.64
C MET A 51 -14.37 5.46 15.02
N GLN A 52 -14.95 5.97 16.12
CA GLN A 52 -14.56 5.56 17.47
C GLN A 52 -14.90 4.12 17.80
N SER A 53 -15.96 3.57 17.20
CA SER A 53 -16.46 2.23 17.47
C SER A 53 -15.82 1.16 16.57
N ASN A 54 -15.42 1.52 15.35
CA ASN A 54 -14.90 0.59 14.34
C ASN A 54 -13.41 0.80 14.03
N GLY A 55 -12.80 1.89 14.48
CA GLY A 55 -11.36 2.11 14.39
C GLY A 55 -10.58 1.43 15.50
N ILE A 56 -9.26 1.39 15.38
CA ILE A 56 -8.36 0.81 16.39
C ILE A 56 -7.61 1.93 17.12
N ALA A 57 -7.67 1.89 18.46
CA ALA A 57 -6.88 2.79 19.30
C ALA A 57 -5.43 2.25 19.44
N ARG A 58 -4.47 3.17 19.43
CA ARG A 58 -3.04 2.91 19.66
C ARG A 58 -2.54 3.69 20.88
N ASP A 59 -1.34 3.35 21.34
CA ASP A 59 -0.58 4.09 22.36
C ASP A 59 -1.37 4.41 23.63
N ASP A 60 -2.08 3.41 24.16
CA ASP A 60 -2.94 3.51 25.35
C ASP A 60 -4.04 4.59 25.26
N SER A 61 -4.31 5.10 24.05
CA SER A 61 -5.40 6.05 23.83
C SER A 61 -6.74 5.39 24.15
N LYS A 62 -7.62 6.13 24.81
CA LYS A 62 -8.98 5.68 25.10
C LYS A 62 -9.82 5.47 23.83
N TYR A 63 -9.51 6.21 22.77
CA TYR A 63 -10.25 6.17 21.50
C TYR A 63 -9.29 6.17 20.30
N PRO A 64 -9.69 5.61 19.15
CA PRO A 64 -8.95 5.74 17.91
C PRO A 64 -8.73 7.21 17.58
N LEU A 65 -7.48 7.56 17.24
CA LEU A 65 -7.12 8.90 16.81
C LEU A 65 -7.02 8.93 15.29
N PRO A 66 -7.52 9.99 14.64
CA PRO A 66 -7.30 10.19 13.22
C PRO A 66 -5.80 10.25 12.82
N PRO A 67 -5.45 9.87 11.58
CA PRO A 67 -6.32 9.35 10.54
C PRO A 67 -6.74 7.90 10.79
N GLN A 68 -7.96 7.55 10.40
CA GLN A 68 -8.47 6.18 10.37
C GLN A 68 -9.05 5.91 8.98
N ILE A 69 -8.61 4.83 8.33
CA ILE A 69 -8.93 4.52 6.93
C ILE A 69 -9.92 3.36 6.87
N PHE A 70 -10.96 3.55 6.06
CA PHE A 70 -11.98 2.56 5.77
C PHE A 70 -12.19 2.45 4.26
N ASN A 71 -12.67 1.31 3.79
CA ASN A 71 -13.27 1.17 2.48
C ASN A 71 -14.75 0.83 2.69
N GLU A 72 -15.63 1.76 2.31
CA GLU A 72 -17.04 1.76 2.72
C GLU A 72 -17.18 1.75 4.24
N ASP A 73 -17.55 0.61 4.82
CA ASP A 73 -17.69 0.40 6.27
C ASP A 73 -16.64 -0.58 6.82
N GLU A 74 -15.75 -1.08 5.95
CA GLU A 74 -14.72 -2.04 6.30
C GLU A 74 -13.44 -1.32 6.73
N TYR A 75 -12.97 -1.59 7.94
CA TYR A 75 -11.73 -1.00 8.45
C TYR A 75 -10.51 -1.49 7.67
N CYS A 76 -9.67 -0.57 7.19
CA CYS A 76 -8.40 -0.86 6.53
C CYS A 76 -7.24 -0.78 7.52
N GLY A 77 -7.15 0.31 8.29
CA GLY A 77 -6.07 0.54 9.23
C GLY A 77 -5.95 1.99 9.66
N ASP A 78 -4.96 2.25 10.52
CA ASP A 78 -4.60 3.59 10.95
C ASP A 78 -3.42 4.15 10.13
N TYR A 79 -2.80 5.23 10.62
CA TYR A 79 -1.62 5.81 9.97
C TYR A 79 -0.43 4.84 9.85
N GLU A 80 -0.11 4.07 10.90
CA GLU A 80 1.07 3.22 10.90
C GLU A 80 0.87 2.05 9.93
N ASP A 81 -0.33 1.48 9.91
CA ASP A 81 -0.69 0.41 8.98
C ASP A 81 -0.63 0.93 7.52
N PHE A 82 -1.10 2.16 7.28
CA PHE A 82 -1.03 2.81 5.97
C PHE A 82 0.40 3.13 5.52
N ASP A 83 1.24 3.69 6.40
CA ASP A 83 2.62 4.06 6.08
C ASP A 83 3.43 2.79 5.77
N LEU A 84 3.24 1.71 6.54
CA LEU A 84 3.83 0.40 6.25
C LEU A 84 3.40 -0.14 4.89
N ALA A 85 2.09 -0.17 4.60
CA ALA A 85 1.58 -0.63 3.31
C ALA A 85 2.11 0.20 2.14
N ASN A 86 2.30 1.50 2.33
CA ASN A 86 2.93 2.37 1.34
C ASN A 86 4.43 2.07 1.16
N GLU A 87 5.16 1.76 2.24
CA GLU A 87 6.59 1.42 2.19
C GLU A 87 6.87 0.09 1.49
N ILE A 88 5.95 -0.87 1.58
CA ILE A 88 6.09 -2.20 0.97
C ILE A 88 5.33 -2.35 -0.36
N ASP A 89 4.80 -1.24 -0.91
CA ASP A 89 4.02 -1.20 -2.16
C ASP A 89 2.74 -2.08 -2.17
N GLU A 90 2.14 -2.33 -1.00
CA GLU A 90 0.88 -3.09 -0.84
C GLU A 90 -0.34 -2.18 -0.58
N LEU A 91 -0.27 -0.92 -1.01
CA LEU A 91 -1.30 0.07 -0.69
C LEU A 91 -2.69 -0.31 -1.23
N GLU A 92 -2.76 -0.91 -2.43
CA GLU A 92 -4.05 -1.31 -3.01
C GLU A 92 -4.73 -2.45 -2.24
N GLU A 93 -3.93 -3.38 -1.69
CA GLU A 93 -4.41 -4.47 -0.84
C GLU A 93 -4.86 -3.94 0.52
N PHE A 94 -4.06 -3.05 1.13
CA PHE A 94 -4.43 -2.35 2.36
C PHE A 94 -5.76 -1.60 2.24
N LEU A 95 -5.94 -0.88 1.13
CA LEU A 95 -7.17 -0.12 0.85
C LEU A 95 -8.34 -1.02 0.38
N LYS A 96 -8.09 -2.31 0.13
CA LYS A 96 -9.11 -3.29 -0.31
C LYS A 96 -9.78 -2.88 -1.63
N VAL A 97 -9.02 -2.20 -2.50
CA VAL A 97 -9.53 -1.72 -3.80
C VAL A 97 -9.28 -2.71 -4.93
N THR A 98 -8.49 -3.76 -4.70
CA THR A 98 -8.31 -4.84 -5.67
C THR A 98 -9.54 -5.77 -5.66
N PRO A 99 -10.18 -6.02 -6.81
CA PRO A 99 -11.10 -7.13 -6.92
C PRO A 99 -10.31 -8.43 -6.73
N ALA A 100 -10.88 -9.40 -6.00
CA ALA A 100 -10.26 -10.67 -5.61
C ALA A 100 -9.69 -11.55 -6.77
N SER A 101 -9.74 -11.08 -8.01
CA SER A 101 -9.24 -11.73 -9.22
C SER A 101 -7.76 -11.46 -9.55
N ASN A 102 -7.07 -10.52 -8.89
CA ASN A 102 -5.66 -10.20 -9.21
C ASN A 102 -4.62 -10.81 -8.26
N ALA A 103 -5.00 -11.72 -7.35
CA ALA A 103 -4.08 -12.37 -6.42
C ALA A 103 -3.10 -13.40 -7.06
N LYS A 104 -2.99 -13.45 -8.39
CA LYS A 104 -1.96 -14.21 -9.10
C LYS A 104 -1.58 -13.49 -10.39
N GLU A 105 -0.45 -12.80 -10.38
CA GLU A 105 0.56 -12.74 -11.44
C GLU A 105 1.42 -11.48 -11.26
N ASN A 106 2.36 -11.54 -10.33
CA ASN A 106 3.59 -10.77 -10.44
C ASN A 106 4.75 -11.70 -10.09
N ILE A 107 4.98 -12.67 -10.99
CA ILE A 107 6.23 -13.42 -11.04
C ILE A 107 7.12 -12.63 -11.99
N PRO A 108 8.26 -12.06 -11.56
CA PRO A 108 9.27 -11.59 -12.49
C PRO A 108 9.78 -12.79 -13.28
N ASP A 109 9.51 -12.81 -14.58
CA ASP A 109 9.96 -13.82 -15.53
C ASP A 109 11.49 -13.78 -15.65
N LEU A 110 12.18 -14.64 -14.89
CA LEU A 110 13.59 -14.95 -15.08
C LEU A 110 13.70 -16.18 -16.00
N ASN A 111 13.32 -16.02 -17.27
CA ASN A 111 13.70 -16.94 -18.35
C ASN A 111 14.44 -16.19 -19.46
N GLU A 112 15.64 -15.69 -19.18
CA GLU A 112 16.63 -15.55 -20.24
C GLU A 112 17.26 -16.92 -20.50
N THR A 113 16.77 -17.62 -21.54
CA THR A 113 17.60 -18.63 -22.20
C THR A 113 17.32 -18.66 -23.70
N LYS A 114 18.44 -18.61 -24.44
CA LYS A 114 18.67 -18.89 -25.87
C LYS A 114 18.54 -17.62 -26.74
N GLU A 115 19.54 -17.26 -27.53
CA GLU A 115 20.13 -18.11 -28.58
C GLU A 115 21.63 -17.88 -28.80
N ILE A 116 22.34 -19.01 -28.97
CA ILE A 116 23.65 -19.10 -29.60
C ILE A 116 23.41 -19.16 -31.11
N GLN A 117 24.02 -18.23 -31.86
CA GLN A 117 24.23 -18.36 -33.30
C GLN A 117 25.72 -18.20 -33.58
N GLU A 118 26.39 -19.26 -34.04
CA GLU A 118 27.32 -19.14 -35.18
C GLU A 118 27.73 -20.54 -35.69
N ASN A 119 27.42 -20.80 -36.97
CA ASN A 119 27.97 -21.89 -37.76
C ASN A 119 29.27 -21.43 -38.43
N GLY A 120 30.32 -22.26 -38.41
CA GLY A 120 31.52 -22.02 -39.19
C GLY A 120 32.49 -23.21 -39.20
N ASN A 121 32.33 -24.09 -40.19
CA ASN A 121 33.26 -25.16 -40.57
C ASN A 121 34.71 -24.62 -40.77
N THR A 122 35.73 -25.34 -40.30
CA THR A 122 36.80 -25.93 -41.17
C THR A 122 37.97 -26.54 -40.37
N THR A 123 38.26 -27.81 -40.72
CA THR A 123 39.56 -28.48 -40.85
C THR A 123 40.58 -28.54 -39.68
N SER A 124 40.81 -29.80 -39.27
CA SER A 124 42.11 -30.48 -39.15
C SER A 124 43.26 -29.80 -38.38
N ARG A 125 43.60 -30.38 -37.22
CA ARG A 125 44.84 -31.19 -37.02
C ARG A 125 44.93 -31.69 -35.57
N GLU A 126 45.18 -32.99 -35.45
CA GLU A 126 45.64 -33.67 -34.24
C GLU A 126 46.88 -32.98 -33.64
N VAL A 127 47.05 -33.03 -32.31
CA VAL A 127 48.21 -33.65 -31.64
C VAL A 127 47.84 -33.97 -30.17
N ASN A 128 47.98 -35.25 -29.83
CA ASN A 128 48.04 -35.86 -28.50
C ASN A 128 49.27 -35.36 -27.70
N VAL A 129 49.19 -35.26 -26.36
CA VAL A 129 50.19 -35.64 -25.31
C VAL A 129 49.68 -35.04 -23.98
N VAL A 130 49.02 -35.80 -23.10
CA VAL A 130 49.52 -36.56 -21.93
C VAL A 130 50.16 -35.72 -20.81
N ASN A 131 49.46 -35.75 -19.66
CA ASN A 131 49.88 -35.63 -18.25
C ASN A 131 51.35 -35.35 -17.91
N ASN A 132 51.55 -34.39 -17.00
CA ASN A 132 52.15 -34.66 -15.69
C ASN A 132 51.71 -33.62 -14.66
#